data_AF-A0A0G1VYE1-F1
#
_entry.id   AF-A0A0G1VYE1-F1
#
_cell.length_a   1.000
_cell.length_b   1.000
_cell.length_c   1.000
_cell.angle_alpha   90.00
_cell.angle_beta   90.00
_cell.angle_gamma   90.00
#
_symmetry.space_group_name_H-M   'P 1'
#
loop_
_entity.id
_entity.type
_entity.pdbx_description
1 polymer ?
#
loop_
_entity_poly.entity_id
_entity_poly.type
_entity_poly.pdbx_seq_one_letter_code
_entity_poly.pdbx_strand_id
1 'polypeptide(L)'
;MYTYHHPKPIIVKLTDELGFQLRQKAAEYITANQNRTGAERGNPEQQGFGALAEMVIRNRFGMPEINPENHPLGYDILLPSGVKLDVKCRGGALPFKEGYESDDGIVREAKHNFFARQLYDARLDADIYLMTHLETPSKRELPGTKRQKKWILYICGWVSKERVLREGVYLPRGSLTEQGRTWFTYRGQEIEFYNRNLNGLESIVDLRGIESNDVEKDKVRKGNLNLTSVDTVRIAYDLIGRGVLSKEHLVFIQKEISLEKNVKPVLHANQYFHLLKWLQEKGQLTVRELEKAKEVLKEELFDGI
;
A
#
# COMPACT_ATOMS: atom_id res chain seq x y z
N MET A 1 -15.57 -18.17 6.09
CA MET A 1 -14.24 -18.55 5.58
C MET A 1 -13.99 -17.89 4.23
N TYR A 2 -12.94 -17.06 4.18
CA TYR A 2 -12.51 -16.34 2.98
C TYR A 2 -11.90 -17.27 1.92
N THR A 3 -12.17 -16.99 0.65
CA THR A 3 -11.53 -17.64 -0.50
C THR A 3 -10.57 -16.66 -1.15
N TYR A 4 -9.36 -17.10 -1.49
CA TYR A 4 -8.38 -16.22 -2.13
C TYR A 4 -8.81 -15.82 -3.54
N HIS A 5 -8.75 -14.52 -3.81
CA HIS A 5 -8.89 -13.94 -5.15
C HIS A 5 -7.65 -13.13 -5.52
N HIS A 6 -7.32 -13.08 -6.82
CA HIS A 6 -6.33 -12.13 -7.30
C HIS A 6 -6.84 -10.69 -7.08
N PRO A 7 -5.99 -9.76 -6.60
CA PRO A 7 -6.42 -8.41 -6.21
C PRO A 7 -6.81 -7.56 -7.43
N LYS A 8 -8.10 -7.63 -7.76
CA LYS A 8 -8.77 -6.77 -8.75
C LYS A 8 -9.67 -5.78 -8.02
N PRO A 9 -9.54 -4.46 -8.24
CA PRO A 9 -10.31 -3.51 -7.46
C PRO A 9 -11.82 -3.59 -7.69
N ILE A 10 -12.58 -3.60 -6.60
CA ILE A 10 -14.04 -3.39 -6.63
C ILE A 10 -14.29 -1.90 -6.80
N ILE A 11 -15.12 -1.53 -7.77
CA ILE A 11 -15.38 -0.14 -8.14
C ILE A 11 -16.70 0.33 -7.53
N VAL A 12 -16.65 1.32 -6.65
CA VAL A 12 -17.81 1.95 -6.03
C VAL A 12 -17.91 3.41 -6.51
N LYS A 13 -18.91 3.71 -7.33
CA LYS A 13 -19.20 5.08 -7.77
C LYS A 13 -19.93 5.82 -6.65
N LEU A 14 -19.47 7.02 -6.32
CA LEU A 14 -20.02 7.91 -5.29
C LEU A 14 -20.63 9.19 -5.92
N THR A 15 -21.10 9.05 -7.16
CA THR A 15 -21.63 10.15 -7.98
C THR A 15 -23.15 10.28 -7.89
N ASP A 16 -23.83 9.32 -7.27
CA ASP A 16 -25.27 9.34 -7.03
C ASP A 16 -25.61 10.10 -5.74
N GLU A 17 -26.90 10.15 -5.40
CA GLU A 17 -27.39 10.88 -4.23
C GLU A 17 -26.82 10.31 -2.92
N LEU A 18 -26.79 8.98 -2.79
CA LEU A 18 -26.20 8.31 -1.63
C LEU A 18 -24.70 8.61 -1.51
N GLY A 19 -23.96 8.53 -2.61
CA GLY A 19 -22.55 8.88 -2.66
C GLY A 19 -22.28 10.35 -2.32
N PHE A 20 -23.16 11.27 -2.71
CA PHE A 20 -23.07 12.66 -2.28
C PHE A 20 -23.33 12.83 -0.78
N GLN A 21 -24.35 12.15 -0.22
CA GLN A 21 -24.65 12.18 1.20
C GLN A 21 -23.48 11.64 2.05
N LEU A 22 -22.84 10.54 1.64
CA LEU A 22 -21.65 10.01 2.31
C LEU A 22 -20.49 11.01 2.28
N ARG A 23 -20.30 11.72 1.16
CA ARG A 23 -19.31 12.81 1.06
C ARG A 23 -19.62 13.98 1.98
N GLN A 24 -20.90 14.33 2.17
CA GLN A 24 -21.31 15.38 3.11
C GLN A 24 -20.98 14.98 4.54
N LYS A 25 -21.35 13.76 4.95
CA LYS A 25 -21.05 13.22 6.28
C LYS A 25 -19.54 13.17 6.55
N ALA A 26 -18.73 12.79 5.56
CA ALA A 26 -17.28 12.80 5.71
C ALA A 26 -16.73 14.23 5.91
N ALA A 27 -17.27 15.23 5.20
CA ALA A 27 -16.90 16.63 5.37
C ALA A 27 -17.25 17.16 6.77
N GLU A 28 -18.46 16.86 7.24
CA GLU A 28 -18.94 17.22 8.58
C GLU A 28 -18.08 16.55 9.67
N TYR A 29 -17.80 15.26 9.51
CA TYR A 29 -16.97 14.49 10.44
C TYR A 29 -15.58 15.10 10.60
N ILE A 30 -14.88 15.40 9.50
CA ILE A 30 -13.55 16.02 9.57
C ILE A 30 -13.60 17.43 10.13
N THR A 31 -14.65 18.20 9.86
CA THR A 31 -14.78 19.54 10.43
C THR A 31 -14.80 19.52 11.96
N ALA A 32 -15.47 18.51 12.54
CA ALA A 32 -15.56 18.33 14.00
C ALA A 32 -14.37 17.57 14.62
N ASN A 33 -13.80 16.59 13.90
CA ASN A 33 -12.87 15.60 14.45
C ASN A 33 -11.49 15.61 13.79
N GLN A 34 -11.12 16.72 13.13
CA GLN A 34 -9.83 16.82 12.46
C GLN A 34 -8.68 16.52 13.43
N ASN A 35 -7.86 15.53 13.12
CA ASN A 35 -6.65 15.32 13.87
C ASN A 35 -5.60 16.38 13.49
N ARG A 36 -5.32 17.28 14.43
CA ARG A 36 -4.34 18.38 14.29
C ARG A 36 -3.05 18.13 15.05
N THR A 37 -2.91 16.99 15.73
CA THR A 37 -1.76 16.69 16.60
C THR A 37 -1.12 15.36 16.21
N GLY A 38 0.17 15.18 16.53
CA GLY A 38 0.93 13.97 16.20
C GLY A 38 1.68 14.00 14.86
N ALA A 39 2.80 13.28 14.82
CA ALA A 39 3.65 13.12 13.65
C ALA A 39 2.99 12.21 12.59
N GLU A 40 3.34 12.42 11.31
CA GLU A 40 2.96 11.54 10.20
C GLU A 40 1.45 11.36 10.02
N ARG A 41 0.74 12.49 9.94
CA ARG A 41 -0.70 12.55 9.68
C ARG A 41 -1.00 13.14 8.31
N GLY A 42 -2.09 12.69 7.70
CA GLY A 42 -2.63 13.31 6.49
C GLY A 42 -3.11 14.75 6.73
N ASN A 43 -3.14 15.56 5.69
CA ASN A 43 -3.80 16.86 5.69
C ASN A 43 -5.35 16.68 5.83
N PRO A 44 -6.15 17.74 6.09
CA PRO A 44 -7.59 17.58 6.29
C PRO A 44 -8.31 16.86 5.13
N GLU A 45 -7.90 17.11 3.88
CA GLU A 45 -8.46 16.41 2.72
C GLU A 45 -8.18 14.91 2.77
N GLN A 46 -6.92 14.51 3.05
CA GLN A 46 -6.50 13.12 3.16
C GLN A 46 -7.22 12.40 4.30
N GLN A 47 -7.39 13.06 5.45
CA GLN A 47 -8.18 12.51 6.55
C GLN A 47 -9.65 12.32 6.13
N GLY A 48 -10.21 13.27 5.38
CA GLY A 48 -11.57 13.16 4.84
C GLY A 48 -11.75 12.03 3.84
N PHE A 49 -10.73 11.72 3.04
CA PHE A 49 -10.77 10.56 2.16
C PHE A 49 -10.75 9.24 2.94
N GLY A 50 -9.98 9.17 4.03
CA GLY A 50 -10.01 8.06 4.97
C GLY A 50 -11.40 7.85 5.58
N ALA A 51 -11.97 8.91 6.16
CA ALA A 51 -13.31 8.86 6.74
C ALA A 51 -14.39 8.48 5.72
N LEU A 52 -14.32 9.03 4.49
CA LEU A 52 -15.25 8.67 3.42
C LEU A 52 -15.13 7.18 3.05
N ALA A 53 -13.92 6.67 2.91
CA ALA A 53 -13.71 5.26 2.59
C ALA A 53 -14.30 4.36 3.68
N GLU A 54 -14.02 4.63 4.95
CA GLU A 54 -14.61 3.91 6.08
C GLU A 54 -16.16 3.97 6.05
N MET A 55 -16.74 5.15 5.86
CA MET A 55 -18.20 5.34 5.79
C MET A 55 -18.83 4.54 4.65
N VAL A 56 -18.16 4.42 3.49
CA VAL A 56 -18.62 3.59 2.37
C VAL A 56 -18.62 2.12 2.76
N ILE A 57 -17.56 1.62 3.42
CA ILE A 57 -17.51 0.22 3.87
C ILE A 57 -18.61 -0.05 4.91
N ARG A 58 -18.72 0.81 5.93
CA ARG A 58 -19.76 0.71 6.98
C ARG A 58 -21.17 0.70 6.40
N ASN A 59 -21.47 1.62 5.48
CA ASN A 59 -22.77 1.69 4.83
C ASN A 59 -23.11 0.39 4.08
N ARG A 60 -22.13 -0.20 3.38
CA ARG A 60 -22.31 -1.48 2.67
C ARG A 60 -22.54 -2.67 3.61
N PHE A 61 -22.07 -2.59 4.85
CA PHE A 61 -22.33 -3.61 5.87
C PHE A 61 -23.61 -3.35 6.67
N GLY A 62 -24.29 -2.23 6.44
CA GLY A 62 -25.41 -1.80 7.29
C GLY A 62 -24.96 -1.51 8.72
N MET A 63 -23.70 -1.10 8.92
CA MET A 63 -23.17 -0.73 10.22
C MET A 63 -23.58 0.70 10.59
N PRO A 64 -23.64 1.01 11.90
CA PRO A 64 -23.80 2.39 12.35
C PRO A 64 -22.71 3.30 11.81
N GLU A 65 -23.05 4.59 11.72
CA GLU A 65 -22.11 5.65 11.40
C GLU A 65 -20.96 5.71 12.41
N ILE A 66 -19.89 6.39 12.03
CA ILE A 66 -18.73 6.61 12.90
C ILE A 66 -19.20 7.38 14.13
N ASN A 67 -19.06 6.79 15.31
CA ASN A 67 -19.24 7.49 16.57
C ASN A 67 -17.87 8.03 17.04
N PRO A 68 -17.61 9.34 16.95
CA PRO A 68 -16.28 9.89 17.26
C PRO A 68 -15.85 9.67 18.71
N GLU A 69 -16.78 9.66 19.67
CA GLU A 69 -16.47 9.53 21.10
C GLU A 69 -15.95 8.14 21.47
N ASN A 70 -16.37 7.12 20.70
CA ASN A 70 -16.04 5.72 20.93
C ASN A 70 -15.30 5.10 19.74
N HIS A 71 -14.74 5.90 18.83
CA HIS A 71 -14.02 5.39 17.67
C HIS A 71 -12.64 4.87 18.13
N PRO A 72 -12.32 3.59 17.86
CA PRO A 72 -11.06 3.02 18.31
C PRO A 72 -9.88 3.67 17.59
N LEU A 73 -8.77 3.87 18.30
CA LEU A 73 -7.58 4.50 17.72
C LEU A 73 -6.88 3.61 16.68
N GLY A 74 -6.93 2.28 16.87
CA GLY A 74 -6.07 1.34 16.15
C GLY A 74 -6.69 0.65 14.94
N TYR A 75 -8.01 0.73 14.77
CA TYR A 75 -8.75 0.13 13.66
C TYR A 75 -10.04 0.90 13.38
N ASP A 76 -10.60 0.73 12.18
CA ASP A 76 -11.80 1.45 11.78
C ASP A 76 -13.06 0.61 11.97
N ILE A 77 -12.98 -0.70 11.69
CA ILE A 77 -14.13 -1.61 11.65
C ILE A 77 -13.78 -2.89 12.42
N LEU A 78 -14.64 -3.27 13.36
CA LEU A 78 -14.63 -4.62 13.94
C LEU A 78 -15.56 -5.51 13.10
N LEU A 79 -14.99 -6.49 12.40
CA LEU A 79 -15.77 -7.44 11.61
C LEU A 79 -16.58 -8.37 12.52
N PRO A 80 -17.68 -9.00 12.03
CA PRO A 80 -18.48 -9.92 12.83
C PRO A 80 -17.70 -11.10 13.42
N SER A 81 -16.59 -11.48 12.79
CA SER A 81 -15.65 -12.50 13.24
C SER A 81 -14.74 -12.06 14.39
N GLY A 82 -14.76 -10.78 14.77
CA GLY A 82 -13.85 -10.18 15.75
C GLY A 82 -12.53 -9.65 15.16
N VAL A 83 -12.31 -9.80 13.86
CA VAL A 83 -11.12 -9.27 13.17
C VAL A 83 -11.19 -7.74 13.08
N LYS A 84 -10.12 -7.07 13.51
CA LYS A 84 -9.95 -5.61 13.48
C LYS A 84 -9.40 -5.16 12.13
N LEU A 85 -10.21 -4.42 11.38
CA LEU A 85 -9.89 -3.93 10.05
C LEU A 85 -9.70 -2.41 10.07
N ASP A 86 -8.57 -1.96 9.54
CA ASP A 86 -8.29 -0.55 9.27
C ASP A 86 -8.35 -0.28 7.76
N VAL A 87 -9.02 0.81 7.37
CA VAL A 87 -9.26 1.22 5.98
C VAL A 87 -8.24 2.27 5.59
N LYS A 88 -7.31 1.89 4.71
CA LYS A 88 -6.29 2.80 4.17
C LYS A 88 -6.74 3.38 2.85
N CYS A 89 -6.91 4.70 2.80
CA CYS A 89 -7.32 5.39 1.56
C CYS A 89 -6.27 6.36 1.02
N ARG A 90 -5.86 6.14 -0.23
CA ARG A 90 -5.12 7.14 -1.03
C ARG A 90 -6.08 7.92 -1.92
N GLY A 91 -6.09 9.25 -1.81
CA GLY A 91 -6.81 10.12 -2.74
C GLY A 91 -5.95 10.55 -3.93
N GLY A 92 -6.53 10.61 -5.14
CA GLY A 92 -5.84 11.07 -6.33
C GLY A 92 -6.76 11.47 -7.48
N ALA A 93 -6.28 12.35 -8.35
CA ALA A 93 -7.06 12.82 -9.52
C ALA A 93 -7.14 11.80 -10.68
N LEU A 94 -6.35 10.72 -10.60
CA LEU A 94 -6.32 9.65 -11.58
C LEU A 94 -7.06 8.43 -11.02
N PRO A 95 -7.76 7.66 -11.89
CA PRO A 95 -8.31 6.37 -11.49
C PRO A 95 -7.18 5.42 -11.05
N PHE A 96 -7.52 4.47 -10.19
CA PHE A 96 -6.60 3.39 -9.88
C PHE A 96 -6.28 2.58 -11.14
N LYS A 97 -5.01 2.23 -11.33
CA LYS A 97 -4.53 1.35 -12.39
C LYS A 97 -3.52 0.41 -11.76
N GLU A 98 -3.52 -0.86 -12.17
CA GLU A 98 -2.51 -1.84 -11.71
C GLU A 98 -1.11 -1.54 -12.27
N GLY A 99 -1.05 -0.81 -13.38
CA GLY A 99 0.20 -0.43 -14.05
C GLY A 99 0.17 1.01 -14.56
N TYR A 100 1.30 1.69 -14.42
CA TYR A 100 1.54 3.04 -14.90
C TYR A 100 2.69 3.02 -15.90
N GLU A 101 2.40 3.27 -17.18
CA GLU A 101 3.41 3.33 -18.22
C GLU A 101 4.32 4.55 -18.03
N SER A 102 5.64 4.34 -18.14
CA SER A 102 6.66 5.39 -18.13
C SER A 102 7.10 5.75 -19.55
N ASP A 103 7.98 6.74 -19.71
CA ASP A 103 8.47 7.20 -21.03
C ASP A 103 9.36 6.17 -21.74
N ASP A 104 9.90 5.20 -20.99
CA ASP A 104 10.67 4.06 -21.51
C ASP A 104 9.80 2.92 -22.09
N GLY A 105 8.47 3.10 -22.06
CA GLY A 105 7.49 2.10 -22.49
C GLY A 105 7.47 0.86 -21.59
N ILE A 106 7.95 0.97 -20.35
CA ILE A 106 7.88 -0.10 -19.35
C ILE A 106 6.86 0.30 -18.26
N VAL A 107 6.04 -0.65 -17.86
CA VAL A 107 5.00 -0.45 -16.84
C VAL A 107 5.62 -0.44 -15.45
N ARG A 108 5.20 0.49 -14.60
CA ARG A 108 5.45 0.50 -13.15
C ARG A 108 4.22 0.00 -12.42
N GLU A 109 4.38 -1.02 -11.60
CA GLU A 109 3.29 -1.68 -10.90
C GLU A 109 2.75 -0.83 -9.75
N ALA A 110 1.44 -0.94 -9.53
CA ALA A 110 0.77 -0.23 -8.46
C ALA A 110 1.24 -0.69 -7.08
N LYS A 111 1.41 0.29 -6.20
CA LYS A 111 1.80 0.09 -4.80
C LYS A 111 1.01 0.97 -3.86
N HIS A 112 0.98 0.49 -2.64
CA HIS A 112 0.34 1.07 -1.50
C HIS A 112 1.41 1.44 -0.47
N ASN A 113 1.12 2.47 0.31
CA ASN A 113 2.04 2.97 1.32
C ASN A 113 1.36 2.95 2.68
N PHE A 114 2.13 2.58 3.69
CA PHE A 114 1.75 2.65 5.09
C PHE A 114 2.71 3.61 5.79
N PHE A 115 2.20 4.46 6.67
CA PHE A 115 3.11 5.11 7.62
C PHE A 115 3.70 4.02 8.51
N ALA A 116 5.02 3.98 8.66
CA ALA A 116 5.71 2.94 9.42
C ALA A 116 5.14 2.81 10.85
N ARG A 117 4.78 3.94 11.48
CA ARG A 117 4.13 3.97 12.79
C ARG A 117 2.87 3.11 12.86
N GLN A 118 2.06 3.01 11.79
CA GLN A 118 0.85 2.18 11.77
C GLN A 118 1.15 0.71 12.00
N LEU A 119 2.34 0.26 11.61
CA LEU A 119 2.76 -1.11 11.77
C LEU A 119 3.50 -1.35 13.09
N TYR A 120 4.33 -0.40 13.52
CA TYR A 120 5.21 -0.57 14.68
C TYR A 120 4.62 -0.08 16.01
N ASP A 121 3.64 0.83 16.01
CA ASP A 121 2.99 1.30 17.25
C ASP A 121 2.00 0.24 17.75
N ALA A 122 2.28 -0.35 18.92
CA ALA A 122 1.46 -1.40 19.51
C ALA A 122 0.04 -0.94 19.88
N ARG A 123 -0.20 0.38 19.99
CA ARG A 123 -1.54 0.95 20.23
C ARG A 123 -2.40 0.97 18.96
N LEU A 124 -1.79 0.84 17.79
CA LEU A 124 -2.47 0.78 16.50
C LEU A 124 -2.69 -0.69 16.13
N ASP A 125 -3.67 -1.33 16.77
CA ASP A 125 -3.81 -2.78 16.89
C ASP A 125 -4.73 -3.43 15.84
N ALA A 126 -4.79 -2.89 14.63
CA ALA A 126 -5.45 -3.56 13.50
C ALA A 126 -4.82 -4.93 13.20
N ASP A 127 -5.66 -5.92 12.91
CA ASP A 127 -5.24 -7.24 12.45
C ASP A 127 -4.95 -7.21 10.94
N ILE A 128 -5.77 -6.47 10.19
CA ILE A 128 -5.70 -6.35 8.73
C ILE A 128 -5.89 -4.91 8.26
N TYR A 129 -5.34 -4.63 7.09
CA TYR A 129 -5.55 -3.38 6.36
C TYR A 129 -6.33 -3.64 5.08
N LEU A 130 -7.36 -2.84 4.84
CA LEU A 130 -8.08 -2.76 3.58
C LEU A 130 -7.53 -1.60 2.75
N MET A 131 -6.94 -1.90 1.60
CA MET A 131 -6.36 -0.89 0.72
C MET A 131 -7.41 -0.34 -0.22
N THR A 132 -7.59 0.98 -0.22
CA THR A 132 -8.50 1.69 -1.11
C THR A 132 -7.83 2.87 -1.81
N HIS A 133 -8.32 3.19 -3.01
CA HIS A 133 -7.93 4.38 -3.76
C HIS A 133 -9.19 5.17 -4.11
N LEU A 134 -9.20 6.47 -3.81
CA LEU A 134 -10.29 7.36 -4.14
C LEU A 134 -9.89 8.24 -5.33
N GLU A 135 -10.53 8.02 -6.49
CA GLU A 135 -10.49 8.98 -7.59
C GLU A 135 -11.32 10.20 -7.21
N THR A 136 -10.67 11.37 -7.20
CA THR A 136 -11.26 12.66 -6.86
C THR A 136 -11.28 13.59 -8.08
N PRO A 137 -12.11 14.66 -8.07
CA PRO A 137 -12.03 15.73 -9.06
C PRO A 137 -10.75 16.56 -8.86
N SER A 138 -10.47 17.49 -9.78
CA SER A 138 -9.33 18.40 -9.65
C SER A 138 -9.44 19.29 -8.40
N LYS A 139 -10.66 19.74 -8.09
CA LYS A 139 -11.00 20.34 -6.79
C LYS A 139 -11.39 19.22 -5.84
N ARG A 140 -10.53 18.96 -4.86
CA ARG A 140 -10.55 17.76 -4.01
C ARG A 140 -11.35 17.91 -2.72
N GLU A 141 -11.92 19.08 -2.49
CA GLU A 141 -12.73 19.40 -1.31
C GLU A 141 -13.95 18.48 -1.20
N LEU A 142 -14.18 17.95 -0.01
CA LEU A 142 -15.44 17.30 0.36
C LEU A 142 -16.46 18.37 0.80
N PRO A 143 -17.77 18.21 0.49
CA PRO A 143 -18.34 17.11 -0.27
C PRO A 143 -18.20 17.28 -1.79
N GLY A 144 -17.63 18.38 -2.28
CA GLY A 144 -17.63 18.74 -3.69
C GLY A 144 -19.04 19.11 -4.18
N THR A 145 -19.36 18.83 -5.44
CA THR A 145 -20.70 19.10 -6.01
C THR A 145 -21.36 17.85 -6.56
N LYS A 146 -22.70 17.82 -6.56
CA LYS A 146 -23.51 16.73 -7.15
C LYS A 146 -23.21 16.47 -8.64
N ARG A 147 -22.63 17.45 -9.36
CA ARG A 147 -22.33 17.34 -10.80
C ARG A 147 -20.96 16.72 -11.09
N GLN A 148 -20.10 16.59 -10.08
CA GLN A 148 -18.77 16.01 -10.26
C GLN A 148 -18.86 14.50 -10.49
N LYS A 149 -18.29 14.03 -11.60
CA LYS A 149 -18.31 12.61 -12.00
C LYS A 149 -17.12 11.79 -11.49
N LYS A 150 -16.12 12.45 -10.88
CA LYS A 150 -14.87 11.85 -10.41
C LYS A 150 -14.89 11.66 -8.91
N TRP A 151 -15.79 10.80 -8.44
CA TRP A 151 -15.84 10.34 -7.06
C TRP A 151 -16.04 8.83 -7.11
N ILE A 152 -14.93 8.10 -7.19
CA ILE A 152 -14.94 6.64 -7.38
C ILE A 152 -13.97 6.03 -6.39
N LEU A 153 -14.48 5.19 -5.49
CA LEU A 153 -13.67 4.42 -4.56
C LEU A 153 -13.34 3.06 -5.19
N TYR A 154 -12.07 2.75 -5.27
CA TYR A 154 -11.52 1.47 -5.68
C TYR A 154 -11.10 0.72 -4.42
N ILE A 155 -11.68 -0.44 -4.16
CA ILE A 155 -11.31 -1.30 -3.04
C ILE A 155 -10.38 -2.38 -3.60
N CYS A 156 -9.08 -2.25 -3.33
CA CYS A 156 -8.02 -2.98 -4.02
C CYS A 156 -7.78 -4.39 -3.46
N GLY A 157 -8.03 -4.60 -2.16
CA GLY A 157 -7.78 -5.85 -1.47
C GLY A 157 -7.29 -5.62 -0.04
N TRP A 158 -7.03 -6.69 0.69
CA TRP A 158 -6.61 -6.65 2.09
C TRP A 158 -5.29 -7.39 2.34
N VAL A 159 -4.66 -7.11 3.47
CA VAL A 159 -3.43 -7.79 3.92
C VAL A 159 -3.33 -7.74 5.44
N SER A 160 -2.77 -8.77 6.08
CA SER A 160 -2.49 -8.79 7.52
C SER A 160 -1.36 -7.84 7.90
N LYS A 161 -1.44 -7.25 9.09
CA LYS A 161 -0.44 -6.33 9.61
C LYS A 161 0.95 -6.97 9.66
N GLU A 162 1.04 -8.21 10.13
CA GLU A 162 2.31 -8.94 10.26
C GLU A 162 2.93 -9.28 8.90
N ARG A 163 2.11 -9.54 7.87
CA ARG A 163 2.65 -9.76 6.53
C ARG A 163 3.21 -8.47 5.93
N VAL A 164 2.57 -7.31 6.18
CA VAL A 164 3.15 -6.02 5.77
C VAL A 164 4.46 -5.75 6.52
N LEU A 165 4.53 -6.02 7.83
CA LEU A 165 5.77 -5.89 8.62
C LEU A 165 6.90 -6.77 8.09
N ARG A 166 6.60 -7.99 7.66
CA ARG A 166 7.61 -8.93 7.15
C ARG A 166 8.06 -8.62 5.73
N GLU A 167 7.11 -8.34 4.83
CA GLU A 167 7.39 -8.30 3.38
C GLU A 167 7.43 -6.88 2.80
N GLY A 168 6.87 -5.90 3.50
CA GLY A 168 6.86 -4.51 3.06
C GLY A 168 8.27 -3.90 3.06
N VAL A 169 8.52 -2.98 2.13
CA VAL A 169 9.83 -2.32 2.01
C VAL A 169 9.79 -1.02 2.81
N TYR A 170 10.53 -1.00 3.92
CA TYR A 170 10.68 0.23 4.71
C TYR A 170 11.50 1.27 3.94
N LEU A 171 10.95 2.47 3.85
CA LEU A 171 11.52 3.62 3.16
C LEU A 171 11.56 4.82 4.10
N PRO A 172 12.77 5.32 4.44
CA PRO A 172 12.89 6.47 5.30
C PRO A 172 12.37 7.74 4.61
N ARG A 173 12.03 8.76 5.42
CA ARG A 173 11.66 10.08 4.91
C ARG A 173 12.68 10.60 3.89
N GLY A 174 12.18 11.12 2.76
CA GLY A 174 13.01 11.62 1.67
C GLY A 174 13.35 10.56 0.62
N SER A 175 13.07 9.28 0.88
CA SER A 175 13.20 8.22 -0.11
C SER A 175 12.40 8.53 -1.38
N LEU A 176 13.00 8.23 -2.53
CA LEU A 176 12.44 8.49 -3.84
C LEU A 176 11.63 7.28 -4.33
N THR A 177 10.52 7.54 -5.00
CA THR A 177 9.64 6.50 -5.54
C THR A 177 9.08 6.90 -6.90
N GLU A 178 8.92 5.90 -7.79
CA GLU A 178 8.43 6.08 -9.16
C GLU A 178 6.98 5.57 -9.31
N GLN A 179 6.19 6.33 -10.06
CA GLN A 179 4.85 5.96 -10.52
C GLN A 179 4.72 6.38 -12.00
N GLY A 180 5.04 5.45 -12.91
CA GLY A 180 5.05 5.72 -14.35
C GLY A 180 5.98 6.87 -14.70
N ARG A 181 5.45 7.94 -15.29
CA ARG A 181 6.21 9.15 -15.65
C ARG A 181 6.48 10.10 -14.49
N THR A 182 5.97 9.80 -13.30
CA THR A 182 6.08 10.69 -12.14
C THR A 182 7.00 10.11 -11.08
N TRP A 183 7.78 10.99 -10.46
CA TRP A 183 8.63 10.68 -9.32
C TRP A 183 8.22 11.57 -8.16
N PHE A 184 8.26 11.04 -6.95
CA PHE A 184 8.01 11.82 -5.74
C PHE A 184 8.83 11.28 -4.58
N THR A 185 9.04 12.14 -3.58
CA THR A 185 9.73 11.78 -2.35
C THR A 185 8.71 11.57 -1.23
N TYR A 186 8.97 10.57 -0.39
CA TYR A 186 8.18 10.32 0.80
C TYR A 186 8.37 11.43 1.83
N ARG A 187 7.26 11.91 2.41
CA ARG A 187 7.25 12.97 3.43
C ARG A 187 7.35 12.42 4.85
N GLY A 188 7.14 11.12 5.05
CA GLY A 188 7.24 10.41 6.32
C GLY A 188 8.06 9.13 6.19
N GLN A 189 8.18 8.41 7.30
CA GLN A 189 8.66 7.04 7.38
C GLN A 189 7.57 6.12 6.82
N GLU A 190 7.86 5.43 5.72
CA GLU A 190 6.82 4.73 4.93
C GLU A 190 7.21 3.28 4.68
N ILE A 191 6.23 2.45 4.38
CA ILE A 191 6.41 1.06 3.98
C ILE A 191 5.68 0.83 2.67
N GLU A 192 6.40 0.44 1.63
CA GLU A 192 5.83 0.11 0.32
C GLU A 192 5.37 -1.36 0.29
N PHE A 193 4.13 -1.58 -0.17
CA PHE A 193 3.57 -2.91 -0.41
C PHE A 193 2.82 -2.93 -1.75
N TYR A 194 3.07 -3.93 -2.59
CA TYR A 194 2.60 -3.94 -3.95
C TYR A 194 1.20 -4.53 -4.08
N ASN A 195 0.36 -3.95 -4.94
CA ASN A 195 -1.04 -4.34 -5.11
C ASN A 195 -1.19 -5.84 -5.42
N ARG A 196 -0.32 -6.38 -6.28
CA ARG A 196 -0.30 -7.80 -6.66
C ARG A 196 -0.12 -8.78 -5.50
N ASN A 197 0.34 -8.31 -4.35
CA ASN A 197 0.57 -9.12 -3.16
C ASN A 197 -0.61 -9.11 -2.17
N LEU A 198 -1.62 -8.25 -2.39
CA LEU A 198 -2.82 -8.20 -1.59
C LEU A 198 -3.70 -9.44 -1.80
N ASN A 199 -4.55 -9.70 -0.82
CA ASN A 199 -5.66 -10.63 -0.90
C ASN A 199 -6.84 -9.92 -1.58
N GLY A 200 -7.22 -10.38 -2.77
CA GLY A 200 -8.34 -9.81 -3.52
C GLY A 200 -9.71 -10.14 -2.91
N LEU A 201 -10.73 -9.46 -3.40
CA LEU A 201 -12.13 -9.66 -3.03
C LEU A 201 -12.95 -9.76 -4.32
N GLU A 202 -13.91 -10.67 -4.38
CA GLU A 202 -14.88 -10.71 -5.48
C GLU A 202 -15.97 -9.64 -5.24
N SER A 203 -16.39 -9.50 -3.98
CA SER A 203 -17.37 -8.51 -3.54
C SER A 203 -16.95 -7.88 -2.21
N ILE A 204 -17.52 -6.70 -1.92
CA ILE A 204 -17.25 -6.05 -0.63
C ILE A 204 -17.76 -6.88 0.56
N VAL A 205 -18.78 -7.72 0.33
CA VAL A 205 -19.39 -8.55 1.37
C VAL A 205 -18.43 -9.65 1.84
N ASP A 206 -17.46 -10.04 1.01
CA ASP A 206 -16.46 -11.07 1.32
C ASP A 206 -15.61 -10.69 2.54
N LEU A 207 -15.43 -9.38 2.79
CA LEU A 207 -14.78 -8.87 3.99
C LEU A 207 -15.44 -9.36 5.28
N ARG A 208 -16.78 -9.54 5.30
CA ARG A 208 -17.50 -10.04 6.48
C ARG A 208 -17.17 -11.50 6.78
N GLY A 209 -16.69 -12.24 5.78
CA GLY A 209 -16.33 -13.65 5.87
C GLY A 209 -14.87 -13.91 6.25
N ILE A 210 -14.06 -12.86 6.44
CA ILE A 210 -12.68 -12.97 6.91
C ILE A 210 -12.70 -13.33 8.40
N GLU A 211 -12.11 -14.46 8.74
CA GLU A 211 -11.99 -14.96 10.11
C GLU A 211 -10.54 -14.89 10.60
N SER A 212 -10.30 -15.03 11.90
CA SER A 212 -8.94 -15.03 12.47
C SER A 212 -8.03 -16.07 11.82
N ASN A 213 -8.56 -17.24 11.43
CA ASN A 213 -7.79 -18.26 10.72
C ASN A 213 -7.31 -17.80 9.33
N ASP A 214 -8.08 -16.94 8.65
CA ASP A 214 -7.66 -16.37 7.36
C ASP A 214 -6.54 -15.34 7.56
N VAL A 215 -6.61 -14.57 8.66
CA VAL A 215 -5.52 -13.66 9.06
C VAL A 215 -4.26 -14.47 9.35
N GLU A 216 -4.32 -15.51 10.19
CA GLU A 216 -3.16 -16.37 10.52
C GLU A 216 -2.52 -17.02 9.28
N LYS A 217 -3.35 -17.47 8.32
CA LYS A 217 -2.84 -17.97 7.03
C LYS A 217 -2.11 -16.89 6.25
N ASP A 218 -2.65 -15.68 6.19
CA ASP A 218 -1.99 -14.57 5.50
C ASP A 218 -0.69 -14.17 6.21
N LYS A 219 -0.64 -14.17 7.56
CA LYS A 219 0.57 -13.82 8.32
C LYS A 219 1.78 -14.61 7.85
N VAL A 220 1.64 -15.89 7.51
CA VAL A 220 2.75 -16.76 7.05
C VAL A 220 2.86 -16.91 5.53
N ARG A 221 1.89 -16.39 4.77
CA ARG A 221 1.87 -16.50 3.31
C ARG A 221 3.02 -15.72 2.69
N LYS A 222 3.82 -16.37 1.83
CA LYS A 222 4.88 -15.71 1.06
C LYS A 222 4.32 -15.01 -0.19
N GLY A 223 4.51 -13.70 -0.26
CA GLY A 223 4.19 -12.88 -1.44
C GLY A 223 5.25 -12.94 -2.55
N ASN A 224 4.97 -12.23 -3.64
CA ASN A 224 5.99 -11.87 -4.63
C ASN A 224 6.81 -10.67 -4.13
N LEU A 225 7.88 -10.33 -4.86
CA LEU A 225 8.73 -9.19 -4.54
C LEU A 225 7.91 -7.88 -4.43
N ASN A 226 8.16 -7.08 -3.40
CA ASN A 226 7.58 -5.74 -3.20
C ASN A 226 8.48 -4.65 -3.82
N LEU A 227 8.82 -4.81 -5.10
CA LEU A 227 9.55 -3.83 -5.93
C LEU A 227 8.94 -3.80 -7.33
N THR A 228 9.07 -2.71 -8.08
CA THR A 228 8.70 -2.77 -9.50
C THR A 228 9.64 -3.74 -10.22
N SER A 229 9.15 -4.37 -11.29
CA SER A 229 10.00 -5.15 -12.20
C SER A 229 11.18 -4.32 -12.69
N VAL A 230 10.96 -3.04 -12.97
CA VAL A 230 12.01 -2.10 -13.36
C VAL A 230 13.04 -1.88 -12.27
N ASP A 231 12.61 -1.58 -11.06
CA ASP A 231 13.50 -1.34 -9.92
C ASP A 231 14.34 -2.58 -9.60
N THR A 232 13.73 -3.76 -9.76
CA THR A 232 14.41 -5.05 -9.63
C THR A 232 15.59 -5.17 -10.60
N VAL A 233 15.38 -4.82 -11.88
CA VAL A 233 16.45 -4.82 -12.89
C VAL A 233 17.49 -3.74 -12.61
N ARG A 234 17.07 -2.52 -12.26
CA ARG A 234 17.96 -1.39 -11.97
C ARG A 234 18.95 -1.73 -10.86
N ILE A 235 18.42 -2.28 -9.78
CA ILE A 235 19.21 -2.71 -8.61
C ILE A 235 20.20 -3.80 -9.03
N ALA A 236 19.76 -4.78 -9.81
CA ALA A 236 20.63 -5.86 -10.27
C ALA A 236 21.83 -5.33 -11.09
N TYR A 237 21.60 -4.42 -12.04
CA TYR A 237 22.68 -3.80 -12.81
C TYR A 237 23.66 -3.02 -11.94
N ASP A 238 23.17 -2.23 -10.99
CA ASP A 238 24.02 -1.45 -10.09
C ASP A 238 24.88 -2.36 -9.20
N LEU A 239 24.29 -3.43 -8.65
CA LEU A 239 25.01 -4.41 -7.82
C LEU A 239 26.04 -5.22 -8.61
N ILE A 240 25.81 -5.49 -9.90
CA ILE A 240 26.85 -6.04 -10.79
C ILE A 240 27.99 -5.04 -10.96
N GLY A 241 27.69 -3.77 -11.23
CA GLY A 241 28.70 -2.71 -11.34
C GLY A 241 29.55 -2.55 -10.08
N ARG A 242 28.98 -2.86 -8.91
CA ARG A 242 29.65 -2.86 -7.61
C ARG A 242 30.38 -4.17 -7.27
N GLY A 243 30.34 -5.18 -8.14
CA GLY A 243 30.99 -6.48 -7.90
C GLY A 243 30.32 -7.35 -6.82
N VAL A 244 29.05 -7.05 -6.50
CA VAL A 244 28.23 -7.79 -5.53
C VAL A 244 27.53 -8.96 -6.23
N LEU A 245 26.88 -8.69 -7.37
CA LEU A 245 26.21 -9.71 -8.19
C LEU A 245 27.01 -10.00 -9.46
N SER A 246 26.67 -11.11 -10.11
CA SER A 246 27.22 -11.53 -11.41
C SER A 246 26.17 -11.42 -12.54
N LYS A 247 26.60 -11.59 -13.80
CA LYS A 247 25.69 -11.56 -14.95
C LYS A 247 24.67 -12.70 -14.93
N GLU A 248 25.03 -13.85 -14.37
CA GLU A 248 24.14 -15.00 -14.22
C GLU A 248 22.94 -14.65 -13.34
N HIS A 249 23.15 -13.87 -12.27
CA HIS A 249 22.07 -13.36 -11.42
C HIS A 249 21.09 -12.47 -12.19
N LEU A 250 21.61 -11.57 -13.04
CA LEU A 250 20.77 -10.71 -13.87
C LEU A 250 19.95 -11.53 -14.87
N VAL A 251 20.54 -12.52 -15.53
CA VAL A 251 19.80 -13.41 -16.45
C VAL A 251 18.67 -14.14 -15.72
N PHE A 252 18.93 -14.63 -14.51
CA PHE A 252 17.89 -15.23 -13.66
C PHE A 252 16.77 -14.22 -13.35
N ILE A 253 17.13 -13.02 -12.89
CA ILE A 253 16.17 -11.97 -12.54
C ILE A 253 15.31 -11.57 -13.73
N GLN A 254 15.91 -11.30 -14.89
CA GLN A 254 15.20 -10.88 -16.10
C GLN A 254 14.20 -11.95 -16.56
N LYS A 255 14.54 -13.23 -16.38
CA LYS A 255 13.64 -14.35 -16.66
C LYS A 255 12.45 -14.38 -15.69
N GLU A 256 12.70 -14.25 -14.38
CA GLU A 256 11.64 -14.28 -13.36
C GLU A 256 10.63 -13.12 -13.50
N ILE A 257 11.12 -11.92 -13.82
CA ILE A 257 10.28 -10.71 -13.93
C ILE A 257 9.81 -10.41 -15.36
N SER A 258 10.27 -11.17 -16.35
CA SER A 258 9.98 -10.97 -17.78
C SER A 258 10.31 -9.55 -18.29
N LEU A 259 11.50 -9.02 -17.96
CA LEU A 259 11.95 -7.70 -18.41
C LEU A 259 13.42 -7.71 -18.88
N GLU A 260 13.64 -7.47 -20.19
CA GLU A 260 14.98 -7.55 -20.81
C GLU A 260 15.68 -6.19 -21.02
N LYS A 261 15.04 -5.07 -20.66
CA LYS A 261 15.55 -3.71 -20.92
C LYS A 261 16.53 -3.23 -19.84
N ASN A 262 17.56 -2.47 -20.26
CA ASN A 262 18.51 -1.76 -19.39
C ASN A 262 17.88 -0.52 -18.74
N VAL A 263 18.03 -0.35 -17.42
CA VAL A 263 17.49 0.84 -16.71
C VAL A 263 18.45 1.32 -15.61
N LYS A 264 18.62 2.65 -15.45
CA LYS A 264 19.61 3.27 -14.53
C LYS A 264 19.13 3.31 -13.05
N PRO A 265 20.03 3.16 -12.06
CA PRO A 265 19.68 3.14 -10.63
C PRO A 265 19.50 4.55 -10.01
N VAL A 266 18.44 4.76 -9.21
CA VAL A 266 18.15 6.00 -8.45
C VAL A 266 17.48 5.70 -7.08
N LEU A 267 17.70 4.50 -6.52
CA LEU A 267 16.85 3.96 -5.45
C LEU A 267 17.55 3.93 -4.07
N HIS A 268 16.75 3.83 -2.99
CA HIS A 268 17.24 3.77 -1.62
C HIS A 268 17.84 2.40 -1.28
N ALA A 269 18.87 2.35 -0.42
CA ALA A 269 19.58 1.12 -0.08
C ALA A 269 18.68 -0.01 0.44
N ASN A 270 17.60 0.31 1.18
CA ASN A 270 16.64 -0.70 1.65
C ASN A 270 15.97 -1.48 0.50
N GLN A 271 15.74 -0.85 -0.65
CA GLN A 271 15.18 -1.54 -1.83
C GLN A 271 16.19 -2.56 -2.38
N TYR A 272 17.50 -2.26 -2.29
CA TYR A 272 18.56 -3.19 -2.68
C TYR A 272 18.60 -4.40 -1.75
N PHE A 273 18.55 -4.17 -0.43
CA PHE A 273 18.53 -5.25 0.54
C PHE A 273 17.27 -6.12 0.43
N HIS A 274 16.12 -5.53 0.09
CA HIS A 274 14.90 -6.29 -0.20
C HIS A 274 15.09 -7.28 -1.36
N LEU A 275 15.70 -6.83 -2.47
CA LEU A 275 16.01 -7.72 -3.59
C LEU A 275 17.00 -8.82 -3.18
N LEU A 276 18.06 -8.46 -2.44
CA LEU A 276 19.09 -9.42 -2.03
C LEU A 276 18.51 -10.51 -1.11
N LYS A 277 17.67 -10.13 -0.14
CA LYS A 277 16.96 -11.08 0.73
C LYS A 277 16.08 -12.01 -0.10
N TRP A 278 15.35 -11.49 -1.08
CA TRP A 278 14.53 -12.30 -1.99
C TRP A 278 15.37 -13.29 -2.82
N LEU A 279 16.52 -12.88 -3.37
CA LEU A 279 17.43 -13.78 -4.10
C LEU A 279 18.00 -14.87 -3.18
N GLN A 280 18.35 -14.52 -1.94
CA GLN A 280 18.84 -15.47 -0.94
C GLN A 280 17.78 -16.52 -0.61
N GLU A 281 16.52 -16.11 -0.41
CA GLU A 281 15.40 -17.04 -0.19
C GLU A 281 15.16 -18.00 -1.36
N LYS A 282 15.53 -17.61 -2.58
CA LYS A 282 15.46 -18.44 -3.80
C LYS A 282 16.69 -19.31 -4.01
N GLY A 283 17.66 -19.29 -3.09
CA GLY A 283 18.93 -20.01 -3.21
C GLY A 283 19.82 -19.46 -4.33
N GLN A 284 19.56 -18.23 -4.79
CA GLN A 284 20.30 -17.56 -5.85
C GLN A 284 21.31 -16.54 -5.33
N LEU A 285 21.48 -16.39 -4.02
CA LEU A 285 22.47 -15.49 -3.43
C LEU A 285 23.20 -16.20 -2.29
N THR A 286 24.52 -16.14 -2.30
CA THR A 286 25.34 -16.67 -1.21
C THR A 286 25.43 -15.69 -0.04
N VAL A 287 25.72 -16.21 1.16
CA VAL A 287 25.96 -15.37 2.35
C VAL A 287 27.09 -14.37 2.10
N ARG A 288 28.16 -14.79 1.38
CA ARG A 288 29.31 -13.93 1.07
C ARG A 288 28.92 -12.72 0.20
N GLU A 289 28.01 -12.90 -0.76
CA GLU A 289 27.54 -11.80 -1.60
C GLU A 289 26.66 -10.83 -0.82
N LEU A 290 25.83 -11.34 0.10
CA LEU A 290 25.07 -10.48 1.01
C LEU A 290 25.98 -9.65 1.93
N GLU A 291 27.06 -10.24 2.46
CA GLU A 291 28.02 -9.51 3.30
C GLU A 291 28.75 -8.41 2.50
N LYS A 292 29.17 -8.69 1.26
CA LYS A 292 29.73 -7.64 0.38
C LYS A 292 28.76 -6.47 0.19
N ALA A 293 27.47 -6.73 0.05
CA ALA A 293 26.48 -5.67 -0.10
C ALA A 293 26.43 -4.76 1.14
N LYS A 294 26.55 -5.33 2.34
CA LYS A 294 26.59 -4.58 3.62
C LYS A 294 27.84 -3.72 3.78
N GLU A 295 28.95 -4.05 3.10
CA GLU A 295 30.17 -3.24 3.11
C GLU A 295 30.03 -1.95 2.27
N VAL A 296 29.19 -1.98 1.22
CA VAL A 296 29.06 -0.88 0.24
C VAL A 296 27.73 -0.13 0.30
N LEU A 297 26.72 -0.68 0.97
CA LEU A 297 25.40 -0.11 1.19
C LEU A 297 25.03 -0.23 2.67
N LYS A 298 24.30 0.76 3.18
CA LYS A 298 23.80 0.74 4.56
C LYS A 298 22.28 0.55 4.56
N GLU A 299 21.82 -0.57 5.12
CA GLU A 299 20.38 -0.77 5.39
C GLU A 299 19.97 0.13 6.56
N GLU A 300 18.90 0.89 6.38
CA GLU A 300 18.30 1.69 7.44
C GLU A 300 17.16 0.91 8.08
N LEU A 301 17.24 0.74 9.40
CA LEU A 301 16.17 0.18 10.21
C LEU A 301 15.23 1.31 10.66
N PHE A 302 13.96 0.97 10.89
CA PHE A 302 13.05 1.90 11.53
C PHE A 302 13.54 2.19 12.96
N ASP A 303 13.80 3.46 13.25
CA ASP A 303 14.34 3.95 14.53
C ASP A 303 13.28 4.62 15.42
N GLY A 304 12.05 4.76 14.92
CA GLY A 304 10.94 5.41 15.63
C GLY A 304 10.64 6.81 15.12
N ILE A 305 9.95 7.59 15.98
CA ILE A 305 9.74 9.04 15.85
C ILE A 305 10.27 9.70 17.11
#